data_AF-A0A093YSK9-F1
#
_entry.id   AF-A0A093YSK9-F1
#
_cell.length_a   1.000
_cell.length_b   1.000
_cell.length_c   1.000
_cell.angle_alpha   90.00
_cell.angle_beta   90.00
_cell.angle_gamma   90.00
#
_symmetry.space_group_name_H-M   'P 1'
#
loop_
_entity.id
_entity.type
_entity.pdbx_description
1 polymer ?
#
loop_
_entity_poly.entity_id
_entity_poly.type
_entity_poly.pdbx_seq_one_letter_code
_entity_poly.pdbx_strand_id
1 'polypeptide(L)'
;MLLEKTGLPGQYSEPINVFDLPQLYTKPSSVSLLAALVSLKVKPISWEVTDADHYQPKEDKNAIAAYLTKIVSNPLTWLSEDEQVEVWEQASIRLSERSGRN
;
A
#
# COMPACT_ATOMS: atom_id res chain seq x y z
N MET A 1 -7.04 -43.54 -3.71
CA MET A 1 -5.80 -43.46 -2.90
C MET A 1 -4.88 -42.44 -3.56
N LEU A 2 -4.61 -41.33 -2.84
CA LEU A 2 -3.40 -40.46 -2.84
C LEU A 2 -2.82 -39.98 -4.20
N LEU A 3 -2.50 -38.71 -4.47
CA LEU A 3 -2.08 -37.60 -3.59
C LEU A 3 -2.26 -36.25 -4.26
N GLU A 4 -2.54 -35.27 -3.40
CA GLU A 4 -2.65 -33.84 -3.62
C GLU A 4 -1.30 -33.24 -4.06
N LYS A 5 -1.31 -32.36 -5.07
CA LYS A 5 -0.19 -31.45 -5.33
C LYS A 5 -0.42 -30.18 -4.52
N THR A 6 0.17 -30.20 -3.33
CA THR A 6 0.32 -29.15 -2.33
C THR A 6 0.40 -27.73 -2.91
N GLY A 7 -0.65 -26.95 -2.70
CA GLY A 7 -0.53 -25.49 -2.65
C GLY A 7 0.36 -25.11 -1.46
N LEU A 8 1.38 -24.30 -1.71
CA LEU A 8 2.30 -23.84 -0.68
C LEU A 8 1.54 -23.04 0.39
N PRO A 9 1.63 -23.41 1.69
CA PRO A 9 1.04 -22.63 2.75
C PRO A 9 1.87 -21.38 3.01
N GLY A 10 1.23 -20.21 2.98
CA GLY A 10 1.77 -18.99 3.56
C GLY A 10 2.81 -18.25 2.72
N GLN A 11 2.37 -17.52 1.69
CA GLN A 11 3.09 -16.30 1.32
C GLN A 11 2.87 -15.30 2.46
N TYR A 12 3.75 -15.33 3.46
CA TYR A 12 3.88 -14.23 4.40
C TYR A 12 4.31 -13.02 3.56
N SER A 13 3.36 -12.13 3.25
CA SER A 13 3.69 -10.86 2.64
C SER A 13 4.54 -10.12 3.66
N GLU A 14 5.80 -9.83 3.32
CA GLU A 14 6.65 -9.00 4.18
C GLU A 14 5.95 -7.66 4.44
N PRO A 15 6.06 -7.11 5.66
CA PRO A 15 5.42 -5.85 5.99
C PRO A 15 5.99 -4.76 5.09
N ILE A 16 5.12 -3.92 4.53
CA ILE A 16 5.57 -2.82 3.69
C ILE A 16 6.41 -1.85 4.52
N ASN A 17 7.65 -1.65 4.11
CA ASN A 17 8.53 -0.64 4.67
C ASN A 17 8.49 0.63 3.80
N VAL A 18 8.19 1.77 4.41
CA VAL A 18 8.06 3.07 3.73
C VAL A 18 9.35 3.53 3.06
N PHE A 19 10.51 3.04 3.53
CA PHE A 19 11.80 3.35 2.90
C PHE A 19 12.00 2.67 1.54
N ASP A 20 11.25 1.61 1.25
CA ASP A 20 11.27 0.93 -0.05
C ASP A 20 10.34 1.60 -1.08
N LEU A 21 9.53 2.58 -0.64
CA LEU A 21 8.61 3.32 -1.52
C LEU A 21 9.34 4.43 -2.30
N PRO A 22 8.83 4.84 -3.47
CA PRO A 22 9.38 5.94 -4.25
C PRO A 22 9.49 7.24 -3.44
N GLN A 23 10.67 7.85 -3.41
CA GLN A 23 10.88 9.07 -2.64
C GLN A 23 10.62 10.31 -3.51
N LEU A 24 9.72 11.20 -3.09
CA LEU A 24 9.30 12.35 -3.92
C LEU A 24 10.45 13.27 -4.38
N TYR A 25 11.53 13.37 -3.61
CA TYR A 25 12.71 14.18 -4.00
C TYR A 25 13.44 13.61 -5.22
N THR A 26 13.27 12.32 -5.54
CA THR A 26 13.84 11.71 -6.75
C THR A 26 12.96 11.92 -7.97
N LYS A 27 11.83 12.63 -7.84
CA LYS A 27 10.86 12.88 -8.91
C LYS A 27 10.45 11.59 -9.65
N PRO A 28 9.93 10.58 -8.94
CA PRO A 28 9.54 9.31 -9.55
C PRO A 28 8.42 9.50 -10.59
N SER A 29 8.34 8.59 -11.57
CA SER A 29 7.25 8.62 -12.54
C SER A 29 5.89 8.38 -11.88
N SER A 30 4.83 8.83 -12.55
CA SER A 30 3.43 8.56 -12.19
C SER A 30 3.19 7.07 -11.99
N VAL A 31 3.64 6.24 -12.94
CA VAL A 31 3.53 4.78 -12.91
C VAL A 31 4.17 4.18 -11.64
N SER A 32 5.37 4.65 -11.25
CA SER A 32 6.03 4.17 -10.03
C SER A 32 5.25 4.54 -8.76
N LEU A 33 4.71 5.76 -8.71
CA LEU A 33 3.87 6.20 -7.58
C LEU A 33 2.58 5.41 -7.50
N LEU A 34 1.90 5.18 -8.63
CA LEU A 34 0.66 4.42 -8.69
C LEU A 34 0.87 2.95 -8.30
N ALA A 35 1.96 2.32 -8.77
CA ALA A 35 2.32 0.97 -8.37
C ALA A 35 2.55 0.86 -6.85
N ALA A 36 3.26 1.83 -6.26
CA ALA A 36 3.44 1.90 -4.81
C ALA A 36 2.09 2.07 -4.09
N LEU A 37 1.22 2.96 -4.58
CA LEU A 37 -0.11 3.15 -4.02
C LEU A 37 -0.94 1.86 -4.05
N VAL A 38 -0.90 1.09 -5.15
CA VAL A 38 -1.58 -0.22 -5.26
C VAL A 38 -1.08 -1.20 -4.21
N SER A 39 0.23 -1.26 -3.96
CA SER A 39 0.79 -2.10 -2.90
C SER A 39 0.27 -1.70 -1.51
N LEU A 40 0.00 -0.41 -1.30
CA LEU A 40 -0.60 0.12 -0.09
C LEU A 40 -2.13 -0.06 -0.03
N LYS A 41 -2.76 -0.96 -0.76
CA LYS A 41 -4.20 -1.22 -0.54
C LYS A 41 -4.41 -1.99 0.76
N VAL A 42 -5.34 -1.56 1.62
CA VAL A 42 -5.65 -2.30 2.86
C VAL A 42 -6.29 -3.64 2.48
N LYS A 43 -5.75 -4.74 2.97
CA LYS A 43 -6.35 -6.07 2.80
C LYS A 43 -7.69 -6.11 3.54
N PRO A 44 -8.78 -6.58 2.90
CA PRO A 44 -10.05 -6.74 3.60
C PRO A 44 -9.91 -7.69 4.79
N ILE A 45 -10.63 -7.41 5.88
CA ILE A 45 -10.68 -8.27 7.06
C ILE A 45 -11.22 -9.63 6.63
N SER A 46 -10.41 -10.69 6.76
CA SER A 46 -10.91 -12.05 6.63
C SER A 46 -11.61 -12.43 7.93
N TRP A 47 -12.88 -12.80 7.86
CA TRP A 47 -13.64 -13.25 9.04
C TRP A 47 -13.21 -14.65 9.51
N GLU A 48 -12.40 -15.36 8.74
CA GLU A 48 -11.71 -16.58 9.17
C GLU A 48 -10.44 -16.21 9.95
N VAL A 49 -10.63 -15.81 11.21
CA VAL A 49 -9.53 -15.57 12.15
C VAL A 49 -8.89 -16.93 12.47
N THR A 50 -7.75 -17.22 11.87
CA THR A 50 -6.90 -18.34 12.28
C THR A 50 -5.82 -17.82 13.22
N ASP A 51 -5.39 -18.62 14.20
CA ASP A 51 -4.34 -18.24 15.17
C ASP A 51 -3.03 -17.74 14.53
N ALA A 52 -2.83 -18.01 13.23
CA ALA A 52 -1.72 -17.53 12.41
C ALA A 52 -1.73 -16.00 12.14
N ASP A 53 -2.86 -15.30 12.29
CA ASP A 53 -2.95 -13.86 12.01
C ASP A 53 -2.28 -13.00 13.09
N HIS A 54 -2.08 -13.55 14.30
CA HIS A 54 -1.42 -12.85 15.40
C HIS A 54 0.10 -12.66 15.21
N TYR A 55 0.72 -13.42 14.30
CA TYR A 55 2.16 -13.40 14.02
C TYR A 55 2.52 -12.64 12.75
N GLN A 56 1.56 -12.03 12.06
CA GLN A 56 1.88 -11.25 10.87
C GLN A 56 2.66 -9.99 11.26
N PRO A 57 3.81 -9.72 10.61
CA PRO A 57 4.51 -8.46 10.76
C PRO A 57 3.55 -7.31 10.47
N LYS A 58 3.34 -6.44 11.44
CA LYS A 58 2.43 -5.30 11.31
C LYS A 58 3.14 -4.18 10.57
N GLU A 59 2.53 -3.73 9.48
CA GLU A 59 2.92 -2.49 8.81
C GLU A 59 2.95 -1.32 9.80
N ASP A 60 3.91 -0.42 9.64
CA ASP A 60 3.90 0.86 10.35
C ASP A 60 2.84 1.78 9.73
N LYS A 61 1.63 1.68 10.28
CA LYS A 61 0.47 2.47 9.85
C LYS A 61 0.73 3.98 9.89
N ASN A 62 1.51 4.45 10.85
CA ASN A 62 1.81 5.88 11.00
C ASN A 62 2.79 6.34 9.93
N ALA A 63 3.84 5.56 9.67
CA ALA A 63 4.78 5.87 8.60
C ALA A 63 4.09 5.87 7.23
N ILE A 64 3.21 4.90 6.97
CA ILE A 64 2.44 4.82 5.72
C ILE A 64 1.50 6.01 5.59
N ALA A 65 0.75 6.35 6.64
CA ALA A 65 -0.13 7.52 6.63
C ALA A 65 0.66 8.80 6.36
N ALA A 66 1.82 8.97 7.01
CA ALA A 66 2.70 10.12 6.77
C ALA A 66 3.20 10.17 5.31
N TYR A 67 3.53 9.03 4.70
CA TYR A 67 3.92 8.95 3.30
C TYR A 67 2.77 9.35 2.36
N LEU A 68 1.56 8.82 2.59
CA LEU A 68 0.37 9.19 1.80
C LEU A 68 0.04 10.69 1.94
N THR A 69 0.10 11.25 3.14
CA THR A 69 -0.08 12.69 3.36
C THR A 69 0.99 13.51 2.63
N LYS A 70 2.24 13.06 2.59
CA LYS A 70 3.30 13.70 1.80
C LYS A 70 2.98 13.71 0.31
N ILE A 71 2.41 12.64 -0.25
CA ILE A 71 1.99 12.61 -1.66
C ILE A 71 0.88 13.64 -1.90
N VAL A 72 -0.19 13.60 -1.10
CA VAL A 72 -1.36 14.48 -1.27
C VAL A 72 -1.01 15.96 -1.11
N SER A 73 -0.03 16.29 -0.26
CA SER A 73 0.42 17.68 -0.05
C SER A 73 1.54 18.13 -1.00
N ASN A 74 2.10 17.24 -1.81
CA ASN A 74 3.15 17.61 -2.76
C ASN A 74 2.52 18.11 -4.07
N PRO A 75 3.03 19.22 -4.65
CA PRO A 75 2.50 19.75 -5.90
C PRO A 75 2.83 18.88 -7.13
N LEU A 76 3.69 17.86 -7.02
CA LEU A 76 4.03 16.88 -8.05
C LEU A 76 4.39 17.52 -9.42
N THR A 77 5.06 18.68 -9.40
CA THR A 77 5.27 19.57 -10.56
C THR A 77 6.09 18.98 -11.72
N TRP A 78 6.61 17.77 -11.56
CA TRP A 78 7.32 17.03 -12.61
C TRP A 78 6.44 16.06 -13.40
N LEU A 79 5.17 15.90 -13.00
CA LEU A 79 4.15 15.09 -13.68
C LEU A 79 3.21 15.98 -14.48
N SER A 80 2.50 15.41 -15.46
CA SER A 80 1.41 16.11 -16.16
C SER A 80 0.21 16.36 -15.23
N GLU A 81 -0.67 17.30 -15.58
CA GLU A 81 -1.87 17.59 -14.76
C GLU A 81 -2.75 16.35 -14.55
N ASP A 82 -2.97 15.56 -15.61
CA ASP A 82 -3.76 14.32 -15.53
C ASP A 82 -3.11 13.30 -14.58
N GLU A 83 -1.79 13.14 -14.66
CA GLU A 83 -1.02 12.25 -13.78
C GLU A 83 -1.05 12.71 -12.32
N GLN A 84 -0.99 14.02 -12.09
CA GLN A 84 -1.09 14.60 -10.73
C GLN A 84 -2.44 14.26 -10.10
N VAL A 85 -3.53 14.47 -10.85
CA VAL A 85 -4.89 14.20 -10.39
C VAL A 85 -5.05 12.72 -10.02
N GLU A 86 -4.63 11.81 -10.89
CA GLU A 86 -4.74 10.37 -10.65
C GLU A 86 -3.95 9.93 -9.40
N VAL A 87 -2.71 10.42 -9.24
CA VAL A 87 -1.86 10.10 -8.08
C VAL A 87 -2.48 10.63 -6.78
N TRP A 88 -2.97 11.87 -6.75
CA TRP A 88 -3.59 12.46 -5.57
C TRP A 88 -4.89 11.75 -5.19
N GLU A 89 -5.71 11.40 -6.17
CA GLU A 89 -6.96 10.66 -5.94
C GLU A 89 -6.67 9.29 -5.32
N GLN A 90 -5.77 8.51 -5.93
CA GLN A 90 -5.39 7.20 -5.41
C GLN A 90 -4.76 7.30 -4.01
N ALA A 91 -3.89 8.28 -3.76
CA ALA A 91 -3.31 8.50 -2.43
C ALA A 91 -4.39 8.84 -1.38
N SER A 92 -5.36 9.68 -1.74
CA SER A 92 -6.46 10.08 -0.85
C SER A 92 -7.38 8.90 -0.52
N ILE A 93 -7.65 8.02 -1.49
CA ILE A 93 -8.39 6.77 -1.27
C ILE A 93 -7.66 5.89 -0.25
N ARG A 94 -6.36 5.63 -0.45
CA ARG A 94 -5.56 4.78 0.45
C ARG A 94 -5.44 5.35 1.87
N LEU A 95 -5.45 6.68 2.00
CA LEU A 95 -5.46 7.36 3.30
C LEU A 95 -6.81 7.23 4.01
N SER A 96 -7.91 7.30 3.25
CA SER A 96 -9.28 7.18 3.75
C SER A 96 -9.59 5.76 4.23
N GLU A 97 -9.20 4.74 3.45
CA GLU A 97 -9.30 3.32 3.83
C GLU A 97 -8.66 3.05 5.20
N ARG A 98 -7.50 3.66 5.46
CA ARG A 98 -6.74 3.48 6.72
C ARG A 98 -7.30 4.25 7.90
N SER A 99 -8.01 5.34 7.64
CA SER A 99 -8.57 6.20 8.69
C SER A 99 -9.85 5.62 9.31
N GLY A 100 -10.34 4.47 8.81
CA GLY A 100 -11.52 3.78 9.34
C GLY A 100 -12.84 4.45 9.00
N ARG A 101 -12.92 5.20 7.88
CA ARG A 101 -14.12 5.98 7.49
C ARG A 101 -14.81 5.49 6.20
N ASN A 102 -14.55 4.27 5.74
CA ASN A 102 -15.24 3.67 4.59
C ASN A 102 -15.91 2.35 5.00
#